data_AF-A0A841VDB7-F1
#
_entry.id   AF-A0A841VDB7-F1
#
_cell.length_a   1.000
_cell.length_b   1.000
_cell.length_c   1.000
_cell.angle_alpha   90.00
_cell.angle_beta   90.00
_cell.angle_gamma   90.00
#
_symmetry.space_group_name_H-M   'P 1'
#
loop_
_entity.id
_entity.type
_entity.pdbx_description
1 polymer ?
#
loop_
_entity_poly.entity_id
_entity_poly.type
_entity_poly.pdbx_seq_one_letter_code
_entity_poly.pdbx_strand_id
1 'polypeptide(L)'
;QVRFDKMPQPINSGVGVVGIASVVLGTSERGDAWVGNNYFISGSVVRGDKTVPTACAAGKECSYLEMGDFSGSEGALYGKRWASGSSQQVKGGYGFLAAVNSGKEPTGRLVYGSGFKVALTGVNESSGTADFGLFLRICVRPPFMQKTCTPYFIGPVPWLGVKENGLVIVGSGQ
;
A
#
# COMPACT_ATOMS: atom_id res chain seq x y z
N GLN A 1 -6.19 -3.46 -23.81
CA GLN A 1 -6.91 -2.26 -23.35
C GLN A 1 -7.38 -2.49 -21.92
N VAL A 2 -6.94 -1.67 -20.96
CA VAL A 2 -7.48 -1.69 -19.59
C VAL A 2 -8.88 -1.08 -19.64
N ARG A 3 -9.90 -1.76 -19.10
CA ARG A 3 -11.26 -1.22 -19.13
C ARG A 3 -11.36 0.02 -18.23
N PHE A 4 -12.10 1.04 -18.66
CA PHE A 4 -12.27 2.32 -17.93
C PHE A 4 -12.90 2.13 -16.54
N ASP A 5 -13.72 1.11 -16.32
CA ASP A 5 -14.26 0.76 -15.00
C ASP A 5 -13.21 0.20 -14.02
N LYS A 6 -11.98 -0.02 -14.48
CA LYS A 6 -10.83 -0.45 -13.68
C LYS A 6 -9.82 0.67 -13.43
N MET A 7 -10.06 1.86 -13.97
CA MET A 7 -9.27 3.06 -13.70
C MET A 7 -9.56 3.61 -12.28
N PRO A 8 -8.66 4.45 -11.71
CA PRO A 8 -8.84 5.03 -10.38
C PRO A 8 -10.25 5.58 -10.20
N GLN A 9 -10.98 5.05 -9.22
CA GLN A 9 -12.28 5.61 -8.86
C GLN A 9 -12.07 6.89 -8.04
N PRO A 10 -12.98 7.87 -8.11
CA PRO A 10 -12.96 9.02 -7.23
C PRO A 10 -12.91 8.56 -5.78
N ILE A 11 -12.07 9.20 -4.98
CA ILE A 11 -11.95 8.89 -3.57
C ILE A 11 -13.23 9.35 -2.89
N ASN A 12 -13.89 8.48 -2.13
CA ASN A 12 -15.01 8.88 -1.29
C ASN A 12 -14.55 10.02 -0.37
N SER A 13 -15.23 11.16 -0.45
CA SER A 13 -14.88 12.39 0.26
C SER A 13 -14.89 12.18 1.78
N GLY A 14 -13.76 12.45 2.43
CA GLY A 14 -13.61 12.45 3.89
C GLY A 14 -12.19 12.85 4.30
N VAL A 15 -12.03 13.56 5.41
CA VAL A 15 -10.70 14.08 5.86
C VAL A 15 -9.64 13.01 6.10
N GLY A 16 -10.02 11.76 6.37
CA GLY A 16 -9.08 10.63 6.59
C GLY A 16 -8.54 9.95 5.34
N VAL A 17 -8.81 10.48 4.14
CA VAL A 17 -8.35 9.89 2.86
C VAL A 17 -7.09 10.57 2.30
N VAL A 18 -6.62 11.63 2.96
CA VAL A 18 -5.43 12.40 2.62
C VAL A 18 -4.57 12.56 3.87
N GLY A 19 -3.27 12.36 3.73
CA GLY A 19 -2.27 12.65 4.76
C GLY A 19 -1.17 13.57 4.25
N ILE A 20 -0.16 13.78 5.08
CA ILE A 20 1.05 14.54 4.73
C ILE A 20 2.22 13.57 4.67
N ALA A 21 3.11 13.72 3.69
CA ALA A 21 4.40 13.05 3.70
C ALA A 21 5.26 13.71 4.78
N SER A 22 5.39 13.11 5.97
CA SER A 22 6.12 13.70 7.09
C SER A 22 7.63 13.59 6.85
N VAL A 23 8.13 12.35 6.86
CA VAL A 23 9.55 12.03 6.74
C VAL A 23 9.74 10.80 5.87
N VAL A 24 10.68 10.85 4.94
CA VAL A 24 11.08 9.73 4.10
C VAL A 24 12.32 9.07 4.69
N LEU A 25 12.23 7.78 5.01
CA LEU A 25 13.36 7.03 5.58
C LEU A 25 13.80 5.88 4.66
N GLY A 26 15.11 5.80 4.44
CA GLY A 26 15.76 4.98 3.43
C GLY A 26 16.02 3.53 3.83
N THR A 27 16.94 2.90 3.12
CA THR A 27 17.32 1.48 3.28
C THR A 27 18.10 1.20 4.57
N SER A 28 18.51 2.24 5.30
CA SER A 28 19.12 2.10 6.62
C SER A 28 18.10 1.67 7.68
N GLU A 29 16.82 1.96 7.45
CA GLU A 29 15.75 1.57 8.36
C GLU A 29 15.53 0.08 8.38
N ARG A 30 15.20 -0.43 9.57
CA ARG A 30 14.90 -1.85 9.78
C ARG A 30 13.60 -2.01 10.54
N GLY A 31 12.92 -3.13 10.28
CA GLY A 31 11.76 -3.51 11.06
C GLY A 31 12.12 -3.67 12.53
N ASP A 32 11.27 -3.12 13.40
CA ASP A 32 11.37 -3.22 14.84
C ASP A 32 10.35 -4.24 15.35
N ALA A 33 10.79 -5.16 16.21
CA ALA A 33 9.94 -6.19 16.82
C ALA A 33 8.82 -5.60 17.71
N TRP A 34 8.99 -4.38 18.21
CA TRP A 34 8.03 -3.70 19.09
C TRP A 34 6.99 -2.87 18.32
N VAL A 35 7.23 -2.61 17.03
CA VAL A 35 6.30 -1.84 16.19
C VAL A 35 5.28 -2.77 15.54
N GLY A 36 4.07 -2.78 16.09
CA GLY A 36 2.97 -3.61 15.58
C GLY A 36 2.29 -3.07 14.32
N ASN A 37 1.40 -3.90 13.73
CA ASN A 37 0.66 -3.59 12.50
C ASN A 37 -0.12 -2.26 12.54
N ASN A 38 -0.56 -1.82 13.72
CA ASN A 38 -1.34 -0.60 13.87
C ASN A 38 -0.54 0.67 13.54
N TYR A 39 0.78 0.61 13.45
CA TYR A 39 1.62 1.73 13.02
C TYR A 39 1.77 1.83 11.50
N PHE A 40 1.16 0.92 10.74
CA PHE A 40 1.26 0.90 9.29
C PHE A 40 -0.09 1.16 8.63
N ILE A 41 -0.05 1.78 7.45
CA ILE A 41 -1.23 1.94 6.57
C ILE A 41 -1.17 1.03 5.35
N SER A 42 0.03 0.51 5.05
CA SER A 42 0.31 -0.46 4.00
C SER A 42 0.29 -1.89 4.55
N GLY A 43 -0.09 -2.84 3.71
CA GLY A 43 -0.01 -4.25 4.02
C GLY A 43 -0.58 -5.14 2.92
N SER A 44 -1.15 -6.25 3.35
CA SER A 44 -1.79 -7.26 2.49
C SER A 44 -3.19 -6.86 2.06
N VAL A 45 -3.61 -7.29 0.87
CA VAL A 45 -5.04 -7.26 0.50
C VAL A 45 -5.67 -8.64 0.66
N VAL A 46 -6.72 -8.70 1.47
CA VAL A 46 -7.44 -9.94 1.80
C VAL A 46 -8.78 -10.07 1.07
N ARG A 47 -9.47 -11.20 1.24
CA ARG A 47 -10.84 -11.40 0.76
C ARG A 47 -11.76 -10.29 1.30
N GLY A 48 -12.65 -9.79 0.44
CA GLY A 48 -13.43 -8.60 0.74
C GLY A 48 -12.77 -7.31 0.26
N ASP A 49 -11.64 -7.42 -0.45
CA ASP A 49 -10.96 -6.30 -1.10
C ASP A 49 -10.58 -5.20 -0.12
N LYS A 50 -9.97 -5.61 1.01
CA LYS A 50 -9.57 -4.73 2.11
C LYS A 50 -8.07 -4.82 2.34
N THR A 51 -7.46 -3.67 2.57
CA THR A 51 -6.07 -3.55 3.05
C THR A 51 -6.01 -3.89 4.54
N VAL A 52 -5.16 -4.84 4.91
CA VAL A 52 -4.83 -5.18 6.29
C VAL A 52 -3.39 -4.75 6.53
N PRO A 53 -3.14 -3.77 7.42
CA PRO A 53 -1.80 -3.31 7.73
C PRO A 53 -0.87 -4.46 8.13
N THR A 54 0.38 -4.38 7.66
CA THR A 54 1.39 -5.40 7.95
C THR A 54 2.70 -4.70 8.28
N ALA A 55 3.17 -4.89 9.52
CA ALA A 55 4.43 -4.33 9.96
C ALA A 55 5.62 -4.94 9.23
N CYS A 56 6.71 -4.17 9.17
CA CYS A 56 8.00 -4.64 8.69
C CYS A 56 8.48 -5.84 9.50
N ALA A 57 9.17 -6.78 8.85
CA ALA A 57 9.78 -7.91 9.56
C ALA A 57 10.97 -7.44 10.42
N ALA A 58 11.02 -7.87 11.67
CA ALA A 58 12.06 -7.47 12.62
C ALA A 58 13.48 -7.73 12.08
N GLY A 59 14.35 -6.73 12.18
CA GLY A 59 15.76 -6.79 11.75
C GLY A 59 15.99 -6.82 10.23
N LYS A 60 14.93 -6.83 9.41
CA LYS A 60 15.01 -6.72 7.95
C LYS A 60 14.93 -5.27 7.51
N GLU A 61 15.59 -4.95 6.41
CA GLU A 61 15.46 -3.65 5.76
C GLU A 61 13.98 -3.30 5.55
N CYS A 62 13.62 -2.09 5.93
CA CYS A 62 12.29 -1.58 5.69
C CYS A 62 12.31 -0.07 5.53
N SER A 63 12.50 0.39 4.29
CA SER A 63 12.25 1.78 3.96
C SER A 63 10.76 2.09 4.09
N TYR A 64 10.43 3.30 4.51
CA TYR A 64 9.04 3.74 4.61
C TYR A 64 8.92 5.26 4.51
N LEU A 65 7.72 5.69 4.13
CA LEU A 65 7.27 7.06 4.30
C LEU A 65 6.50 7.15 5.62
N GLU A 66 6.94 8.00 6.54
CA GLU A 66 6.14 8.37 7.70
C GLU A 66 5.07 9.39 7.30
N MET A 67 3.88 9.19 7.84
CA MET A 67 2.69 9.96 7.56
C MET A 67 2.48 11.00 8.65
N GLY A 68 2.24 12.24 8.23
CA GLY A 68 1.56 13.25 9.01
C GLY A 68 0.05 13.20 8.75
N ASP A 69 -0.71 13.85 9.61
CA ASP A 69 -2.13 14.06 9.40
C ASP A 69 -2.41 15.54 9.08
N PHE A 70 -3.42 15.78 8.25
CA PHE A 70 -3.86 17.13 7.94
C PHE A 70 -4.40 17.86 9.18
N SER A 71 -4.94 17.12 10.16
CA SER A 71 -5.38 17.67 11.44
C SER A 71 -4.24 17.84 12.47
N GLY A 72 -2.98 17.68 12.06
CA GLY A 72 -1.82 17.74 12.97
C GLY A 72 -1.61 16.46 13.78
N SER A 73 -0.98 16.57 14.95
CA SER A 73 -0.48 15.41 15.71
C SER A 73 -1.56 14.51 16.35
N GLU A 74 -2.81 14.96 16.38
CA GLU A 74 -3.93 14.19 16.95
C GLU A 74 -4.66 13.33 15.91
N GLY A 75 -4.28 13.43 14.63
CA GLY A 75 -4.93 12.73 13.55
C GLY A 75 -4.56 11.25 13.45
N ALA A 76 -5.44 10.45 12.84
CA ALA A 76 -5.30 8.99 12.75
C ALA A 76 -4.10 8.54 11.90
N LEU A 77 -3.60 9.40 11.02
CA LEU A 77 -2.44 9.13 10.17
C LEU A 77 -1.11 9.55 10.82
N TYR A 78 -1.14 10.36 11.87
CA TYR A 78 0.07 10.88 12.48
C TYR A 78 0.98 9.74 13.00
N GLY A 79 2.24 9.74 12.56
CA GLY A 79 3.24 8.74 12.92
C GLY A 79 2.99 7.35 12.31
N LYS A 80 1.99 7.20 11.43
CA LYS A 80 1.79 5.95 10.68
C LYS A 80 2.82 5.83 9.57
N ARG A 81 3.06 4.62 9.10
CA ARG A 81 4.09 4.30 8.11
C ARG A 81 3.48 3.66 6.89
N TRP A 82 3.90 4.11 5.72
CA TRP A 82 3.71 3.41 4.46
C TRP A 82 5.02 2.69 4.13
N ALA A 83 5.08 1.39 4.39
CA ALA A 83 6.25 0.58 4.12
C ALA A 83 6.48 0.39 2.62
N SER A 84 7.74 0.31 2.22
CA SER A 84 8.15 0.08 0.83
C SER A 84 7.81 -1.33 0.38
N GLY A 85 7.06 -1.43 -0.71
CA GLY A 85 6.80 -2.67 -1.43
C GLY A 85 8.05 -3.28 -2.05
N SER A 86 9.10 -2.48 -2.26
CA SER A 86 10.39 -2.94 -2.77
C SER A 86 11.19 -3.69 -1.71
N SER A 87 11.10 -3.30 -0.44
CA SER A 87 11.78 -3.99 0.67
C SER A 87 10.92 -5.07 1.33
N GLN A 88 9.58 -4.93 1.29
CA GLN A 88 8.66 -5.84 1.97
C GLN A 88 7.63 -6.46 1.03
N GLN A 89 7.68 -7.80 0.95
CA GLN A 89 6.66 -8.62 0.30
C GLN A 89 5.74 -9.24 1.36
N VAL A 90 4.44 -9.22 1.10
CA VAL A 90 3.40 -9.73 2.00
C VAL A 90 2.55 -10.78 1.28
N LYS A 91 1.83 -11.60 2.05
CA LYS A 91 0.88 -12.57 1.47
C LYS A 91 -0.26 -11.81 0.77
N GLY A 92 -0.68 -12.26 -0.39
CA GLY A 92 -1.72 -11.63 -1.18
C GLY A 92 -2.66 -12.61 -1.86
N GLY A 93 -3.69 -12.07 -2.50
CA GLY A 93 -4.70 -12.86 -3.20
C GLY A 93 -5.60 -13.67 -2.25
N TYR A 94 -6.55 -14.40 -2.84
CA TYR A 94 -7.46 -15.28 -2.10
C TYR A 94 -8.13 -16.31 -3.03
N GLY A 95 -8.50 -17.46 -2.47
CA GLY A 95 -8.98 -18.61 -3.24
C GLY A 95 -7.83 -19.33 -3.95
N PHE A 96 -8.13 -20.15 -4.96
CA PHE A 96 -7.11 -20.96 -5.62
C PHE A 96 -6.08 -20.13 -6.41
N LEU A 97 -6.43 -18.90 -6.82
CA LEU A 97 -5.48 -17.99 -7.47
C LEU A 97 -4.47 -17.35 -6.50
N ALA A 98 -4.63 -17.52 -5.18
CA ALA A 98 -3.69 -16.99 -4.20
C ALA A 98 -2.29 -17.62 -4.30
N ALA A 99 -2.12 -18.75 -5.00
CA ALA A 99 -0.81 -19.39 -5.18
C ALA A 99 0.05 -18.71 -6.27
N VAL A 100 -0.56 -17.89 -7.14
CA VAL A 100 0.18 -17.19 -8.21
C VAL A 100 1.23 -16.28 -7.60
N ASN A 101 2.42 -16.21 -8.23
CA ASN A 101 3.57 -15.45 -7.73
C ASN A 101 3.96 -15.83 -6.28
N SER A 102 3.93 -17.13 -5.98
CA SER A 102 4.20 -17.68 -4.64
C SER A 102 3.30 -17.09 -3.55
N GLY A 103 2.13 -16.57 -3.93
CA GLY A 103 1.19 -15.89 -3.05
C GLY A 103 1.70 -14.60 -2.43
N LYS A 104 2.68 -13.95 -3.06
CA LYS A 104 3.27 -12.71 -2.58
C LYS A 104 2.93 -11.52 -3.46
N GLU A 105 2.82 -10.37 -2.81
CA GLU A 105 2.67 -9.05 -3.41
C GLU A 105 3.48 -8.02 -2.61
N PRO A 106 3.93 -6.91 -3.23
CA PRO A 106 4.54 -5.80 -2.49
C PRO A 106 3.59 -5.27 -1.42
N THR A 107 4.06 -4.92 -0.23
CA THR A 107 3.20 -4.23 0.75
C THR A 107 2.66 -2.93 0.14
N GLY A 108 1.40 -2.60 0.40
CA GLY A 108 0.75 -1.43 -0.20
C GLY A 108 -0.66 -1.21 0.31
N ARG A 109 -1.41 -0.34 -0.35
CA ARG A 109 -2.76 0.05 0.07
C ARG A 109 -3.70 0.22 -1.12
N LEU A 110 -4.96 -0.16 -0.92
CA LEU A 110 -6.04 0.17 -1.85
C LEU A 110 -6.46 1.62 -1.61
N VAL A 111 -6.05 2.49 -2.53
CA VAL A 111 -6.31 3.93 -2.43
C VAL A 111 -7.56 4.32 -3.22
N TYR A 112 -7.77 3.69 -4.37
CA TYR A 112 -8.81 4.05 -5.36
C TYR A 112 -9.73 2.87 -5.67
N GLY A 113 -9.98 2.02 -4.67
CA GLY A 113 -10.69 0.76 -4.84
C GLY A 113 -9.79 -0.42 -5.21
N SER A 114 -10.43 -1.53 -5.56
CA SER A 114 -9.80 -2.85 -5.68
C SER A 114 -9.26 -3.21 -7.07
N GLY A 115 -9.25 -2.25 -7.99
CA GLY A 115 -8.72 -2.41 -9.35
C GLY A 115 -7.19 -2.50 -9.38
N PHE A 116 -6.53 -1.74 -8.51
CA PHE A 116 -5.08 -1.71 -8.36
C PHE A 116 -4.71 -1.30 -6.94
N LYS A 117 -3.53 -1.74 -6.52
CA LYS A 117 -2.92 -1.39 -5.24
C LYS A 117 -1.81 -0.39 -5.46
N VAL A 118 -1.74 0.62 -4.61
CA VAL A 118 -0.65 1.59 -4.59
C VAL A 118 0.42 1.09 -3.61
N ALA A 119 1.65 0.94 -4.08
CA ALA A 119 2.78 0.56 -3.24
C ALA A 119 3.86 1.63 -3.33
N LEU A 120 4.52 1.91 -2.21
CA LEU A 120 5.74 2.71 -2.22
C LEU A 120 6.83 1.87 -2.89
N THR A 121 7.42 2.37 -3.96
CA THR A 121 8.39 1.65 -4.79
C THR A 121 9.80 2.21 -4.69
N GLY A 122 9.94 3.48 -4.30
CA GLY A 122 11.22 4.16 -4.16
C GLY A 122 11.18 5.18 -3.04
N VAL A 123 12.31 5.35 -2.37
CA VAL A 123 12.53 6.43 -1.40
C VAL A 123 13.91 7.03 -1.65
N ASN A 124 14.00 8.35 -1.51
CA ASN A 124 15.26 9.07 -1.47
C ASN A 124 15.25 9.98 -0.25
N GLU A 125 15.89 9.51 0.81
CA GLU A 125 16.00 10.18 2.10
C GLU A 125 16.74 11.53 1.98
N SER A 126 17.76 11.63 1.10
CA SER A 126 18.51 12.86 0.92
C SER A 126 17.71 14.00 0.28
N SER A 127 16.75 13.67 -0.60
CA SER A 127 15.87 14.65 -1.24
C SER A 127 14.48 14.74 -0.62
N GLY A 128 14.18 13.89 0.37
CA GLY A 128 12.87 13.78 0.99
C GLY A 128 11.77 13.38 0.01
N THR A 129 12.05 12.46 -0.93
CA THR A 129 11.09 12.08 -1.98
C THR A 129 10.73 10.59 -1.93
N ALA A 130 9.47 10.29 -2.23
CA ALA A 130 8.91 8.95 -2.23
C ALA A 130 8.15 8.69 -3.54
N ASP A 131 8.47 7.59 -4.21
CA ASP A 131 7.86 7.18 -5.48
C ASP A 131 6.85 6.06 -5.25
N PHE A 132 5.69 6.16 -5.91
CA PHE A 132 4.66 5.15 -5.86
C PHE A 132 4.52 4.42 -7.19
N GLY A 133 4.12 3.15 -7.10
CA GLY A 133 3.76 2.32 -8.24
C GLY A 133 2.39 1.69 -8.07
N LEU A 134 1.67 1.53 -9.18
CA LEU A 134 0.45 0.76 -9.23
C LEU A 134 0.77 -0.71 -9.54
N PHE A 135 0.16 -1.60 -8.75
CA PHE A 135 0.15 -3.03 -8.99
C PHE A 135 -1.27 -3.49 -9.25
N LEU A 136 -1.46 -4.29 -10.30
CA LEU A 136 -2.73 -4.86 -10.70
C LEU A 136 -2.78 -6.36 -10.35
N ARG A 137 -3.99 -6.91 -10.34
CA ARG A 137 -4.25 -8.34 -10.12
C ARG A 137 -5.34 -8.83 -11.06
N ILE A 138 -5.45 -10.15 -11.16
CA ILE A 138 -6.50 -10.81 -11.92
C ILE A 138 -7.46 -11.49 -10.94
N CYS A 139 -8.76 -11.30 -11.15
CA CYS A 139 -9.80 -11.94 -10.38
C CYS A 139 -10.76 -12.69 -11.29
N VAL A 140 -11.16 -13.89 -10.89
CA VAL A 140 -12.20 -14.68 -11.57
C VAL A 140 -13.28 -15.09 -10.58
N ARG A 141 -14.51 -15.22 -11.08
CA ARG A 141 -15.65 -15.74 -10.31
C ARG A 141 -16.21 -16.96 -11.05
N PRO A 142 -15.70 -18.16 -10.77
CA PRO A 142 -16.20 -19.38 -11.41
C PRO A 142 -17.65 -19.65 -10.99
N PRO A 143 -18.43 -20.38 -11.82
CA PRO A 143 -19.74 -20.88 -11.40
C PRO A 143 -19.63 -21.64 -10.08
N PHE A 144 -20.58 -21.40 -9.16
CA PHE A 144 -20.67 -22.08 -7.86
C PHE A 144 -19.49 -21.87 -6.89
N MET A 145 -18.55 -20.99 -7.20
CA MET A 145 -17.44 -20.64 -6.30
C MET A 145 -17.43 -19.15 -5.96
N GLN A 146 -16.84 -18.83 -4.81
CA GLN A 146 -16.57 -17.44 -4.46
C GLN A 146 -15.52 -16.83 -5.40
N LYS A 147 -15.56 -15.50 -5.56
CA LYS A 147 -14.51 -14.72 -6.24
C LYS A 147 -13.14 -15.15 -5.71
N THR A 148 -12.21 -15.42 -6.62
CA THR A 148 -10.81 -15.68 -6.33
C THR A 148 -9.96 -14.65 -7.06
N CYS A 149 -8.83 -14.26 -6.47
CA CYS A 149 -7.91 -13.30 -7.04
C CYS A 149 -6.47 -13.72 -6.82
N THR A 150 -5.62 -13.38 -7.78
CA THR A 150 -4.17 -13.40 -7.60
C THR A 150 -3.75 -12.33 -6.58
N PRO A 151 -2.51 -12.40 -6.06
CA PRO A 151 -1.87 -11.23 -5.48
C PRO A 151 -1.80 -10.07 -6.49
N TYR A 152 -1.54 -8.86 -6.02
CA TYR A 152 -1.20 -7.70 -6.84
C TYR A 152 0.25 -7.77 -7.30
N PHE A 153 0.49 -8.46 -8.42
CA PHE A 153 1.85 -8.73 -8.92
C PHE A 153 2.15 -8.10 -10.30
N ILE A 154 1.14 -7.56 -10.99
CA ILE A 154 1.31 -6.99 -12.33
C ILE A 154 1.70 -5.51 -12.19
N GLY A 155 2.95 -5.16 -12.44
CA GLY A 155 3.49 -3.81 -12.26
C GLY A 155 5.00 -3.83 -11.99
N PRO A 156 5.58 -2.74 -11.48
CA PRO A 156 4.92 -1.47 -11.17
C PRO A 156 4.62 -0.64 -12.43
N VAL A 157 3.42 -0.07 -12.51
CA VAL A 157 3.17 1.08 -13.40
C VAL A 157 3.52 2.35 -12.60
N PRO A 158 4.44 3.22 -13.06
CA PRO A 158 4.78 4.44 -12.35
C PRO A 158 3.56 5.28 -12.00
N TRP A 159 3.52 5.81 -10.78
CA TRP A 159 2.43 6.64 -10.27
C TRP A 159 2.96 7.95 -9.68
N LEU A 160 2.06 8.77 -9.15
CA LEU A 160 2.36 10.05 -8.55
C LEU A 160 3.31 9.87 -7.36
N GLY A 161 4.55 10.34 -7.51
CA GLY A 161 5.49 10.52 -6.41
C GLY A 161 5.12 11.72 -5.53
N VAL A 162 5.68 11.74 -4.33
CA VAL A 162 5.46 12.80 -3.33
C VAL A 162 6.79 13.27 -2.76
N LYS A 163 6.78 14.48 -2.21
CA LYS A 163 7.89 15.05 -1.44
C LYS A 163 7.41 15.32 -0.02
N GLU A 164 8.31 15.27 0.95
CA GLU A 164 8.05 15.70 2.32
C GLU A 164 7.33 17.05 2.37
N ASN A 165 6.42 17.18 3.35
CA ASN A 165 5.43 18.25 3.51
C ASN A 165 4.37 18.32 2.38
N GLY A 166 4.40 17.40 1.42
CA GLY A 166 3.40 17.27 0.37
C GLY A 166 2.19 16.44 0.80
N LEU A 167 1.07 16.63 0.10
CA LEU A 167 -0.13 15.81 0.28
C LEU A 167 0.08 14.40 -0.27
N VAL A 168 -0.40 13.42 0.48
CA VAL A 168 -0.37 12.00 0.11
C VAL A 168 -1.78 11.46 0.12
N ILE A 169 -2.19 10.86 -0.98
CA ILE A 169 -3.50 10.23 -1.08
C ILE A 169 -3.42 8.81 -0.49
N VAL A 170 -4.13 8.56 0.60
CA VAL A 170 -4.12 7.25 1.29
C VAL A 170 -5.38 6.44 1.07
N GLY A 171 -6.53 7.08 0.82
CA GLY A 171 -7.82 6.38 0.64
C GLY A 171 -8.28 5.60 1.89
N SER A 172 -9.43 4.94 1.77
CA SER A 172 -10.05 4.18 2.88
C SER A 172 -9.45 2.78 3.08
N GLY A 173 -8.59 2.31 2.17
CA GLY A 173 -8.05 0.96 2.20
C GLY A 173 -9.01 -0.10 1.64
N GLN A 174 -10.02 0.30 0.87
CA GLN A 174 -11.04 -0.55 0.23
C GLN A 174 -11.25 -0.13 -1.23
#